data_AF-A0A963X4Q7-F1
#
_entry.id   AF-A0A963X4Q7-F1
#
_cell.length_a   1.000
_cell.length_b   1.000
_cell.length_c   1.000
_cell.angle_alpha   90.00
_cell.angle_beta   90.00
_cell.angle_gamma   90.00
#
_symmetry.space_group_name_H-M   'P 1'
#
loop_
_entity.id
_entity.type
_entity.pdbx_description
1 polymer ?
#
loop_
_entity_poly.entity_id
_entity_poly.type
_entity_poly.pdbx_seq_one_letter_code
_entity_poly.pdbx_strand_id
1 'polypeptide(L)'
;MAPDDDPHADHLTHYLCIGCPLGCRLEVEEDDHGDVLEVRGFDCKKGKEYGRQEHTEPKRMVTTTVAVRGGLHARVPVKTREAVPKPLVREVCRALGTVELTAPVAIGTLVMGDVLGTGVDIIVTRDMPEGAPTRAAQRG
;
A
#
# COMPACT_ATOMS: atom_id res chain seq x y z
N MET A 1 31.63 -17.97 28.43
CA MET A 1 30.26 -17.82 27.91
C MET A 1 30.29 -18.29 26.47
N ALA A 2 29.65 -19.41 26.18
CA ALA A 2 29.45 -19.82 24.80
C ALA A 2 28.47 -18.84 24.13
N PRO A 3 28.61 -18.57 22.83
CA PRO A 3 27.62 -17.78 22.07
C PRO A 3 26.23 -18.45 21.98
N ASP A 4 26.11 -19.70 22.46
CA ASP A 4 24.89 -20.53 22.37
C ASP A 4 24.05 -20.54 23.66
N ASP A 5 24.42 -19.79 24.70
CA ASP A 5 23.69 -19.66 25.98
C ASP A 5 22.93 -18.31 26.09
N ASP A 6 22.44 -17.77 24.97
CA ASP A 6 21.52 -16.61 25.00
C ASP A 6 20.07 -17.11 24.98
N PRO A 7 19.33 -17.05 26.11
CA PRO A 7 17.97 -17.57 26.22
C PRO A 7 16.94 -16.81 25.36
N HIS A 8 17.36 -15.81 24.57
CA HIS A 8 16.49 -14.99 23.73
C HIS A 8 16.55 -15.30 22.22
N ALA A 9 17.41 -16.24 21.78
CA ALA A 9 17.63 -16.52 20.35
C ALA A 9 16.47 -17.26 19.63
N ASP A 10 15.37 -17.59 20.30
CA ASP A 10 14.36 -18.53 19.78
C ASP A 10 13.31 -17.90 18.84
N HIS A 11 13.23 -16.57 18.72
CA HIS A 11 12.22 -15.90 17.87
C HIS A 11 12.85 -15.01 16.79
N LEU A 12 13.51 -15.64 15.81
CA LEU A 12 14.10 -14.96 14.67
C LEU A 12 13.22 -15.06 13.42
N THR A 13 12.84 -13.91 12.85
CA THR A 13 12.10 -13.83 11.59
C THR A 13 12.91 -13.14 10.49
N HIS A 14 12.86 -13.67 9.27
CA HIS A 14 13.58 -13.12 8.13
C HIS A 14 12.67 -12.31 7.20
N TYR A 15 13.19 -11.16 6.73
CA TYR A 15 12.50 -10.29 5.78
C TYR A 15 13.40 -9.90 4.61
N LEU A 16 12.78 -9.56 3.48
CA LEU A 16 13.44 -8.88 2.38
C LEU A 16 13.03 -7.40 2.41
N CYS A 17 13.99 -6.50 2.53
CA CYS A 17 13.75 -5.07 2.40
C CYS A 17 13.28 -4.74 0.98
N ILE A 18 12.08 -4.17 0.84
CA ILE A 18 11.52 -3.76 -0.46
C ILE A 18 11.60 -2.24 -0.70
N GLY A 19 12.29 -1.51 0.19
CA GLY A 19 12.38 -0.05 0.12
C GLY A 19 13.31 0.48 -0.98
N CYS A 20 14.19 -0.36 -1.53
CA CYS A 20 15.10 0.02 -2.61
C CYS A 20 15.49 -1.24 -3.43
N PRO A 21 16.07 -1.07 -4.64
CA PRO A 21 16.38 -2.20 -5.52
C PRO A 21 17.51 -3.12 -5.02
N LEU A 22 18.28 -2.72 -3.99
CA LEU A 22 19.36 -3.55 -3.43
C LEU A 22 18.83 -4.77 -2.66
N GLY A 23 17.66 -4.64 -2.01
CA GLY A 23 16.99 -5.78 -1.39
C GLY A 23 17.75 -6.42 -0.23
N CYS A 24 18.11 -5.65 0.81
CA CYS A 24 18.79 -6.18 2.00
C CYS A 24 17.99 -7.36 2.61
N ARG A 25 18.69 -8.43 3.00
CA ARG A 25 18.13 -9.57 3.76
C ARG A 25 18.20 -9.23 5.23
N LEU A 26 17.05 -9.03 5.85
CA LEU A 26 16.91 -8.60 7.22
C LEU A 26 16.58 -9.78 8.11
N GLU A 27 17.06 -9.70 9.34
CA GLU A 27 16.74 -10.62 10.43
C GLU A 27 16.19 -9.78 11.57
N VAL A 28 15.03 -10.15 12.11
CA VAL A 28 14.37 -9.46 13.21
C VAL A 28 14.22 -10.45 14.34
N GLU A 29 14.80 -10.12 15.48
CA GLU A 29 14.73 -10.88 16.72
C GLU A 29 13.71 -10.22 17.64
N GLU A 30 12.80 -11.03 18.19
CA GLU A 30 11.79 -10.60 19.17
C GLU A 30 11.98 -11.35 20.50
N ASP A 31 11.48 -10.76 21.58
CA ASP A 31 11.40 -11.45 22.88
C ASP A 31 10.14 -12.33 22.99
N ASP A 32 10.00 -13.03 24.12
CA ASP A 32 8.83 -13.87 24.41
C ASP A 32 7.51 -13.09 24.52
N HIS A 33 7.56 -11.75 24.54
CA HIS A 33 6.40 -10.87 24.56
C HIS A 33 6.04 -10.32 23.15
N GLY A 34 6.84 -10.63 22.13
CA GLY A 34 6.66 -10.15 20.76
C GLY A 34 7.21 -8.74 20.52
N ASP A 35 8.04 -8.23 21.43
CA ASP A 35 8.71 -6.95 21.26
C ASP A 35 10.03 -7.12 20.51
N VAL A 36 10.25 -6.28 19.49
CA VAL A 36 11.48 -6.33 18.68
C VAL A 36 12.70 -5.94 19.50
N LEU A 37 13.60 -6.89 19.71
CA LEU A 37 14.89 -6.73 20.37
C LEU A 37 15.93 -6.13 19.42
N GLU A 38 16.08 -6.74 18.24
CA GLU A 38 17.09 -6.33 17.26
C GLU A 38 16.63 -6.51 15.82
N VAL A 39 17.15 -5.66 14.93
CA VAL A 39 17.06 -5.82 13.48
C VAL A 39 18.47 -5.82 12.90
N ARG A 40 18.85 -6.87 12.18
CA ARG A 40 20.17 -7.07 11.57
C ARG A 40 20.08 -7.14 10.04
N GLY A 41 21.23 -7.10 9.35
CA GLY A 41 21.32 -7.29 7.89
C GLY A 41 20.92 -6.08 7.02
N PHE A 42 20.83 -4.87 7.59
CA PHE A 42 20.48 -3.65 6.85
C PHE A 42 21.73 -2.86 6.41
N ASP A 43 21.74 -2.35 5.18
CA ASP A 43 22.80 -1.45 4.67
C ASP A 43 22.48 0.04 4.84
N CYS A 44 21.27 0.37 5.29
CA CYS A 44 20.84 1.75 5.47
C CYS A 44 19.77 1.87 6.57
N LYS A 45 19.58 3.10 7.07
CA LYS A 45 18.57 3.43 8.09
C LYS A 45 17.16 2.98 7.70
N LYS A 46 16.78 3.15 6.43
CA LYS A 46 15.47 2.74 5.91
C LYS A 46 15.26 1.23 5.96
N GLY A 47 16.32 0.44 5.78
CA GLY A 47 16.26 -1.02 5.90
C GLY A 47 15.94 -1.46 7.32
N LYS A 48 16.60 -0.85 8.32
CA LYS A 48 16.33 -1.10 9.73
C LYS A 48 14.87 -0.74 10.10
N GLU A 49 14.43 0.44 9.70
CA GLU A 49 13.06 0.93 9.94
C GLU A 49 12.02 0.01 9.26
N TYR A 50 12.28 -0.40 8.02
CA TYR A 50 11.42 -1.33 7.29
C TYR A 50 11.32 -2.69 7.99
N GLY A 51 12.44 -3.29 8.43
CA GLY A 51 12.42 -4.59 9.10
C GLY A 51 11.56 -4.57 10.36
N ARG A 52 11.74 -3.55 11.20
CA ARG A 52 10.92 -3.37 12.40
C ARG A 52 9.44 -3.17 12.06
N GLN A 53 9.14 -2.29 11.11
CA GLN A 53 7.75 -2.00 10.71
C GLN A 53 7.08 -3.21 10.05
N GLU A 54 7.74 -3.93 9.14
CA GLU A 54 7.15 -5.09 8.47
C GLU A 54 6.83 -6.21 9.45
N HIS A 55 7.62 -6.33 10.52
CA HIS A 55 7.39 -7.30 11.58
C HIS A 55 6.21 -6.91 12.48
N THR A 56 6.15 -5.66 12.94
CA THR A 56 5.13 -5.24 13.93
C THR A 56 3.83 -4.73 13.30
N GLU A 57 3.92 -3.94 12.23
CA GLU A 57 2.78 -3.27 11.60
C GLU A 57 3.00 -3.16 10.07
N PRO A 58 2.91 -4.28 9.32
CA PRO A 58 3.18 -4.28 7.89
C PRO A 58 2.17 -3.38 7.17
N LYS A 59 2.66 -2.41 6.38
CA LYS A 59 1.83 -1.48 5.59
C LYS A 59 2.13 -1.53 4.12
N ARG A 60 1.16 -1.24 3.27
CA ARG A 60 1.34 -1.18 1.81
C ARG A 60 0.60 0.01 1.20
N MET A 61 1.20 0.59 0.17
CA MET A 61 0.49 1.48 -0.74
C MET A 61 -0.51 0.65 -1.54
N VAL A 62 -1.75 1.11 -1.65
CA VAL A 62 -2.73 0.49 -2.56
C VAL A 62 -2.82 1.34 -3.80
N THR A 63 -2.51 0.75 -4.95
CA THR A 63 -2.70 1.38 -6.27
C THR A 63 -3.64 0.50 -7.07
N THR A 64 -4.71 1.08 -7.59
CA THR A 64 -5.70 0.39 -8.41
C THR A 64 -6.35 1.38 -9.37
N THR A 65 -7.52 1.06 -9.88
CA THR A 65 -8.30 1.91 -10.77
C THR A 65 -9.77 1.91 -10.32
N VAL A 66 -10.51 2.97 -10.61
CA VAL A 66 -11.98 3.04 -10.40
C VAL A 66 -12.67 3.31 -11.72
N ALA A 67 -13.95 2.98 -11.82
CA ALA A 67 -14.73 3.22 -13.03
C ALA A 67 -14.90 4.74 -13.26
N VAL A 68 -14.94 5.15 -14.52
CA VAL A 68 -15.27 6.53 -14.90
C VAL A 68 -16.32 6.54 -16.00
N ARG A 69 -17.44 7.22 -15.72
CA ARG A 69 -18.49 7.52 -16.68
C ARG A 69 -18.12 8.74 -17.51
N GLY A 70 -18.29 8.63 -18.83
CA GLY A 70 -18.07 9.74 -19.77
C GLY A 70 -16.60 10.16 -19.93
N GLY A 71 -15.65 9.40 -19.39
CA GLY A 71 -14.23 9.70 -19.52
C GLY A 71 -13.61 9.24 -20.83
N LEU A 72 -12.48 9.83 -21.19
CA LEU A 72 -11.64 9.37 -22.31
C LEU A 72 -11.28 7.88 -22.19
N HIS A 73 -11.14 7.39 -20.96
CA HIS A 73 -11.03 5.97 -20.66
C HIS A 73 -12.10 5.57 -19.65
N ALA A 74 -12.55 4.31 -19.72
CA ALA A 74 -13.56 3.76 -18.80
C ALA A 74 -13.08 3.66 -17.34
N ARG A 75 -11.77 3.84 -17.08
CA ARG A 75 -11.18 3.75 -15.73
C ARG A 75 -10.07 4.78 -15.53
N VAL A 76 -9.92 5.27 -14.30
CA VAL A 76 -8.85 6.19 -13.88
C VAL A 76 -8.01 5.56 -12.76
N PRO A 77 -6.67 5.71 -12.77
CA PRO A 77 -5.82 5.20 -11.70
C PRO A 77 -6.01 6.01 -10.42
N VAL A 78 -6.04 5.28 -9.31
CA VAL A 78 -6.13 5.82 -7.96
C VAL A 78 -5.08 5.16 -7.07
N LYS A 79 -4.68 5.86 -6.01
CA LYS A 79 -3.83 5.30 -4.96
C LYS A 79 -4.26 5.78 -3.58
N THR A 80 -3.88 5.03 -2.54
CA THR A 80 -3.84 5.57 -1.19
C THR A 80 -2.82 6.72 -1.11
N ARG A 81 -3.12 7.76 -0.34
CA ARG A 81 -2.20 8.88 -0.12
C ARG A 81 -0.95 8.44 0.64
N GLU A 82 -1.14 7.51 1.57
CA GLU A 82 -0.12 6.89 2.40
C GLU A 82 -0.31 5.37 2.47
N ALA A 83 0.59 4.65 3.14
CA ALA A 83 0.48 3.20 3.24
C ALA A 83 -0.56 2.81 4.30
N VAL A 84 -1.45 1.86 3.95
CA VAL A 84 -2.45 1.30 4.88
C VAL A 84 -1.97 -0.03 5.44
N PRO A 85 -2.50 -0.50 6.59
CA PRO A 85 -2.20 -1.85 7.08
C PRO A 85 -2.41 -2.92 6.01
N LYS A 86 -1.40 -3.79 5.83
CA LYS A 86 -1.38 -4.86 4.82
C LYS A 86 -2.62 -5.77 4.88
N PRO A 87 -3.17 -6.13 6.05
CA PRO A 87 -4.40 -6.92 6.12
C PRO A 87 -5.60 -6.26 5.44
N LEU A 88 -5.67 -4.92 5.42
CA LEU A 88 -6.80 -4.16 4.86
C LEU A 88 -6.72 -3.98 3.34
N VAL A 89 -5.59 -4.27 2.70
CA VAL A 89 -5.38 -4.01 1.25
C VAL A 89 -6.49 -4.61 0.38
N ARG A 90 -6.92 -5.85 0.67
CA ARG A 90 -7.99 -6.51 -0.10
C ARG A 90 -9.33 -5.83 0.10
N GLU A 91 -9.62 -5.36 1.30
CA GLU A 91 -10.87 -4.69 1.63
C GLU A 91 -10.93 -3.29 1.02
N VAL A 92 -9.82 -2.55 1.02
CA VAL A 92 -9.68 -1.28 0.29
C VAL A 92 -9.99 -1.49 -1.20
N CYS A 93 -9.44 -2.53 -1.82
CA CYS A 93 -9.73 -2.84 -3.22
C CYS A 93 -11.22 -3.17 -3.47
N ARG A 94 -11.89 -3.86 -2.54
CA ARG A 94 -13.33 -4.14 -2.65
C ARG A 94 -14.16 -2.88 -2.53
N ALA A 95 -13.86 -2.02 -1.56
CA ALA A 95 -14.52 -0.73 -1.37
C ALA A 95 -14.38 0.16 -2.62
N LEU A 96 -13.20 0.19 -3.25
CA LEU A 96 -12.99 0.94 -4.49
C LEU A 96 -13.66 0.30 -5.71
N GLY A 97 -13.95 -1.00 -5.67
CA GLY A 97 -14.63 -1.72 -6.74
C GLY A 97 -16.07 -1.25 -6.98
N THR A 98 -16.69 -0.60 -5.99
CA THR A 98 -18.06 -0.05 -6.09
C THR A 98 -18.08 1.44 -6.46
N VAL A 99 -16.91 2.06 -6.63
CA VAL A 99 -16.80 3.50 -6.91
C VAL A 99 -16.81 3.75 -8.42
N GLU A 100 -17.68 4.67 -8.84
CA GLU A 100 -17.71 5.23 -10.19
C GLU A 100 -17.61 6.75 -10.10
N LEU A 101 -16.63 7.33 -10.81
CA LEU A 101 -16.49 8.78 -10.97
C LEU A 101 -17.12 9.22 -12.29
N THR A 102 -17.38 10.51 -12.44
CA THR A 102 -17.83 11.10 -13.71
C THR A 102 -16.78 12.07 -14.21
N ALA A 103 -16.40 11.95 -15.49
CA ALA A 103 -15.46 12.88 -16.11
C ALA A 103 -16.08 14.27 -16.28
N PRO A 104 -15.27 15.36 -16.26
CA PRO A 104 -13.82 15.35 -16.08
C PRO A 104 -13.39 15.15 -14.62
N VAL A 105 -12.25 14.48 -14.43
CA VAL A 105 -11.63 14.27 -13.10
C VAL A 105 -10.19 14.73 -13.12
N ALA A 106 -9.78 15.57 -12.16
CA ALA A 106 -8.40 16.05 -12.06
C ALA A 106 -7.51 15.12 -11.22
N ILE A 107 -6.21 15.14 -11.48
CA ILE A 107 -5.21 14.53 -10.59
C ILE A 107 -5.32 15.12 -9.17
N GLY A 108 -5.17 14.26 -8.16
CA GLY A 108 -5.31 14.64 -6.75
C GLY A 108 -6.75 14.69 -6.25
N THR A 109 -7.76 14.49 -7.10
CA THR A 109 -9.16 14.41 -6.68
C THR A 109 -9.32 13.32 -5.61
N LEU A 110 -9.95 13.69 -4.50
CA LEU A 110 -10.33 12.77 -3.43
C LEU A 110 -11.44 11.84 -3.91
N VAL A 111 -11.20 10.54 -3.82
CA VAL A 111 -12.13 9.47 -4.23
C VAL A 111 -12.89 8.93 -3.01
N MET A 112 -12.17 8.74 -1.91
CA MET A 112 -12.70 8.22 -0.66
C MET A 112 -11.81 8.74 0.45
N GLY A 113 -12.39 9.48 1.40
CA GLY A 113 -11.68 9.94 2.60
C GLY A 113 -11.68 8.87 3.68
N ASP A 114 -10.62 8.83 4.49
CA ASP A 114 -10.49 7.92 5.64
C ASP A 114 -10.91 6.47 5.33
N VAL A 115 -10.19 5.85 4.39
CA VAL A 115 -10.57 4.52 3.88
C VAL A 115 -10.53 3.50 5.01
N LEU A 116 -11.69 2.88 5.29
CA LEU A 116 -11.85 1.88 6.35
C LEU A 116 -11.39 2.35 7.74
N GLY A 117 -11.49 3.65 8.05
CA GLY A 117 -11.10 4.20 9.36
C GLY A 117 -9.58 4.22 9.59
N THR A 118 -8.77 4.16 8.54
CA THR A 118 -7.30 4.16 8.64
C THR A 118 -6.67 5.54 8.78
N GLY A 119 -7.46 6.61 8.61
CA GLY A 119 -7.00 7.99 8.46
C GLY A 119 -6.38 8.29 7.09
N VAL A 120 -6.43 7.35 6.13
CA VAL A 120 -5.76 7.48 4.83
C VAL A 120 -6.76 7.71 3.70
N ASP A 121 -6.51 8.74 2.89
CA ASP A 121 -7.34 9.06 1.73
C ASP A 121 -6.98 8.25 0.48
N ILE A 122 -7.94 8.05 -0.41
CA ILE A 122 -7.73 7.57 -1.78
C ILE A 122 -7.82 8.75 -2.75
N ILE A 123 -6.83 8.90 -3.62
CA ILE A 123 -6.75 9.99 -4.59
C ILE A 123 -6.51 9.50 -6.02
N VAL A 124 -6.98 10.30 -6.99
CA VAL A 124 -6.70 10.10 -8.42
C VAL A 124 -5.25 10.47 -8.74
N THR A 125 -4.58 9.69 -9.61
CA THR A 125 -3.17 9.93 -9.98
C THR A 125 -2.94 10.35 -11.42
N ARG A 126 -4.01 10.61 -12.18
CA ARG A 126 -3.95 11.10 -13.56
C ARG A 126 -5.24 11.84 -13.90
N ASP A 127 -5.13 12.95 -14.62
CA ASP A 127 -6.30 13.62 -15.19
C ASP A 127 -7.10 12.64 -16.09
N MET A 128 -8.42 12.81 -16.06
CA MET A 128 -9.37 12.12 -16.90
C MET A 128 -10.27 13.17 -17.56
N PRO A 129 -9.97 13.61 -18.79
CA PRO A 129 -10.89 14.48 -19.52
C PRO A 129 -12.15 13.71 -19.93
N GLU A 130 -13.18 14.45 -20.32
CA GLU A 130 -14.34 13.87 -20.98
C GLU A 130 -13.91 13.11 -22.26
N GLY A 131 -14.57 11.99 -22.52
CA GLY A 131 -14.43 11.24 -23.75
C GLY A 131 -15.22 11.91 -24.88
N ALA A 132 -14.80 11.69 -26.12
CA ALA A 132 -15.61 12.10 -27.27
C ALA A 132 -16.99 11.41 -27.20
N PRO A 133 -18.08 12.09 -27.59
CA PRO A 133 -19.40 11.48 -27.63
C PRO A 133 -19.34 10.22 -28.49
N THR A 134 -19.68 9.08 -27.89
CA THR A 134 -19.69 7.80 -28.58
C THR A 134 -20.77 7.86 -29.65
N ARG A 135 -20.42 7.57 -30.92
CA ARG A 135 -21.36 7.50 -32.07
C ARG A 135 -22.50 6.47 -31.89
N ALA A 136 -22.57 5.78 -30.76
CA ALA A 136 -23.58 4.77 -30.46
C ALA A 136 -25.00 5.35 -30.25
N ALA A 137 -25.15 6.66 -30.03
CA ALA A 137 -26.46 7.32 -29.92
C ALA A 137 -27.10 7.72 -31.28
N GLN A 138 -26.50 7.33 -32.42
CA GLN A 138 -26.99 7.70 -33.77
C GLN A 138 -27.65 6.55 -34.53
N ARG A 139 -28.05 5.46 -33.85
CA ARG A 139 -28.86 4.39 -34.43
C ARG A 139 -29.99 4.05 -33.47
N GLY A 140 -31.20 4.55 -33.76
CA GLY A 140 -32.44 4.24 -33.06
C GLY A 140 -33.35 5.44 -32.98
#